data_AF-A0A932E577-F1
#
_entry.id   AF-A0A932E577-F1
#
_cell.length_a   1.000
_cell.length_b   1.000
_cell.length_c   1.000
_cell.angle_alpha   90.00
_cell.angle_beta   90.00
_cell.angle_gamma   90.00
#
_symmetry.space_group_name_H-M   'P 1'
#
loop_
_entity.id
_entity.type
_entity.pdbx_description
1 polymer ?
#
loop_
_entity_poly.entity_id
_entity_poly.type
_entity_poly.pdbx_seq_one_letter_code
_entity_poly.pdbx_strand_id
1 'polypeptide(L)'
;FFVNSRPALRARRPAPVLTDILPLRAEGWTVMTPNDLYRFAGILNTSHLIERTYVRTTGDGRLTQLTVYVAYWSPGQASVSRVASHTPDACWPGAGWVPKAVYEEQEVPQLPGITIFPAEHRLFKNVEGFPQHVWFWHIYDGRVINYRDPYSIPALFHLALQYGFRRQGDQLFVRVSSNRPWRDLAAEPLVHEIFTNLARVGL
;
A
#
# COMPACT_ATOMS: atom_id res chain seq x y z
N PHE A 1 -34.41 28.96 -2.26
CA PHE A 1 -34.64 27.51 -2.38
C PHE A 1 -33.65 26.78 -1.48
N PHE A 2 -34.05 26.47 -0.24
CA PHE A 2 -33.32 25.64 0.70
C PHE A 2 -33.96 24.26 0.69
N VAL A 3 -33.34 23.24 0.09
CA VAL A 3 -33.80 21.85 0.26
C VAL A 3 -32.62 20.86 0.14
N ASN A 4 -32.37 20.14 1.23
CA ASN A 4 -31.70 18.84 1.34
C ASN A 4 -30.17 18.73 1.16
N SER A 5 -29.41 19.40 2.02
CA SER A 5 -28.12 18.90 2.49
C SER A 5 -28.32 18.13 3.80
N ARG A 6 -28.75 16.85 3.71
CA ARG A 6 -28.57 15.94 4.86
C ARG A 6 -27.07 15.69 5.00
N PRO A 7 -26.41 16.07 6.10
CA PRO A 7 -25.06 15.58 6.35
C PRO A 7 -25.19 14.06 6.47
N ALA A 8 -24.44 13.33 5.66
CA ALA A 8 -24.25 11.90 5.91
C ALA A 8 -23.48 11.79 7.22
N LEU A 9 -24.20 11.72 8.34
CA LEU A 9 -23.72 11.19 9.62
C LEU A 9 -23.45 9.69 9.42
N ARG A 10 -22.49 9.35 8.57
CA ARG A 10 -21.83 8.05 8.65
C ARG A 10 -20.99 8.18 9.90
N ALA A 11 -21.35 7.45 10.96
CA ALA A 11 -20.56 7.40 12.19
C ALA A 11 -19.08 7.27 11.78
N ARG A 12 -18.25 8.23 12.21
CA ARG A 12 -16.79 8.17 12.02
C ARG A 12 -16.37 6.81 12.52
N ARG A 13 -16.06 5.88 11.61
CA ARG A 13 -15.43 4.62 12.00
C ARG A 13 -14.10 5.02 12.65
N PRO A 14 -13.78 4.48 13.84
CA PRO A 14 -12.47 4.72 14.41
C PRO A 14 -11.42 4.25 13.41
N ALA A 15 -10.30 4.97 13.34
CA ALA A 15 -9.19 4.56 12.48
C ALA A 15 -8.80 3.10 12.83
N PRO A 16 -8.51 2.25 11.84
CA PRO A 16 -8.13 0.88 12.09
C PRO A 16 -6.86 0.82 12.92
N VAL A 17 -6.79 -0.16 13.82
CA VAL A 17 -5.58 -0.46 14.59
C VAL A 17 -4.60 -1.17 13.67
N LEU A 18 -3.77 -0.39 12.97
CA LEU A 18 -2.88 -0.90 11.93
C LEU A 18 -1.82 -1.89 12.47
N THR A 19 -1.52 -1.85 13.77
CA THR A 19 -0.57 -2.78 14.41
C THR A 19 -1.01 -4.23 14.33
N ASP A 20 -2.31 -4.49 14.24
CA ASP A 20 -2.88 -5.84 14.19
C ASP A 20 -2.86 -6.41 12.77
N ILE A 21 -2.53 -5.58 11.77
CA ILE A 21 -2.45 -6.02 10.36
C ILE A 21 -1.19 -6.83 10.13
N LEU A 22 -0.07 -6.37 10.69
CA LEU A 22 1.23 -6.96 10.49
C LEU A 22 1.56 -7.86 11.70
N PRO A 23 1.96 -9.13 11.51
CA PRO A 23 2.39 -10.01 12.61
C PRO A 23 3.70 -9.54 13.26
N LEU A 24 3.73 -9.45 14.60
CA LEU A 24 4.94 -9.07 15.35
C LEU A 24 5.99 -10.19 15.40
N ARG A 25 5.57 -11.41 15.11
CA ARG A 25 6.39 -12.62 15.06
C ARG A 25 5.92 -13.43 13.86
N ALA A 26 6.86 -14.09 13.21
CA ALA A 26 6.58 -15.01 12.11
C ALA A 26 7.61 -16.15 12.16
N GLU A 27 7.14 -17.39 12.08
CA GLU A 27 7.99 -18.56 12.26
C GLU A 27 9.10 -18.61 11.19
N GLY A 28 10.36 -18.70 11.64
CA GLY A 28 11.52 -18.71 10.76
C GLY A 28 11.86 -17.35 10.15
N TRP A 29 11.17 -16.27 10.50
CA TRP A 29 11.45 -14.92 10.01
C TRP A 29 12.02 -14.03 11.12
N THR A 30 13.06 -13.30 10.78
CA THR A 30 13.51 -12.13 11.54
C THR A 30 12.61 -10.96 11.21
N VAL A 31 12.07 -10.31 12.24
CA VAL A 31 11.10 -9.22 12.10
C VAL A 31 11.72 -7.89 12.51
N MET A 32 11.67 -6.90 11.62
CA MET A 32 12.19 -5.56 11.83
C MET A 32 11.07 -4.54 11.66
N THR A 33 10.82 -3.75 12.71
CA THR A 33 9.83 -2.66 12.68
C THR A 33 10.59 -1.34 12.79
N PRO A 34 10.58 -0.48 11.76
CA PRO A 34 11.21 0.83 11.84
C PRO A 34 10.54 1.69 12.92
N ASN A 35 11.34 2.46 13.64
CA ASN A 35 10.87 3.34 14.72
C ASN A 35 10.74 4.80 14.27
N ASP A 36 11.10 5.13 13.03
CA ASP A 36 11.24 6.50 12.53
C ASP A 36 10.21 6.90 11.47
N LEU A 37 9.27 6.01 11.13
CA LEU A 37 8.24 6.22 10.11
C LEU A 37 7.38 7.47 10.38
N TYR A 38 7.24 7.86 11.65
CA TYR A 38 6.52 9.06 12.08
C TYR A 38 7.07 10.35 11.47
N ARG A 39 8.33 10.38 11.01
CA ARG A 39 8.94 11.55 10.35
C ARG A 39 8.24 11.94 9.05
N PHE A 40 7.55 10.99 8.42
CA PHE A 40 6.80 11.21 7.18
C PHE A 40 5.36 11.67 7.44
N ALA A 41 4.89 11.67 8.69
CA ALA A 41 3.50 11.96 9.03
C ALA A 41 3.04 13.34 8.55
N GLY A 42 3.92 14.35 8.63
CA GLY A 42 3.63 15.71 8.17
C GLY A 42 3.48 15.79 6.64
N ILE A 43 4.37 15.11 5.91
CA ILE A 43 4.34 15.07 4.43
C ILE A 43 3.08 14.34 3.96
N LEU A 44 2.78 13.20 4.58
CA LEU A 44 1.64 12.36 4.23
C LEU A 44 0.31 12.87 4.79
N ASN A 45 0.33 13.82 5.73
CA ASN A 45 -0.81 14.28 6.49
C ASN A 45 -1.56 13.16 7.23
N THR A 46 -0.84 12.18 7.77
CA THR A 46 -1.38 11.13 8.65
C THR A 46 -0.35 10.57 9.60
N SER A 47 -0.78 10.24 10.82
CA SER A 47 0.02 9.49 11.80
C SER A 47 -0.34 8.00 11.83
N HIS A 48 -1.35 7.56 11.08
CA HIS A 48 -1.74 6.15 10.98
C HIS A 48 -0.87 5.47 9.93
N LEU A 49 0.36 5.16 10.32
CA LEU A 49 1.38 4.55 9.47
C LEU A 49 1.96 3.34 10.18
N ILE A 50 2.19 2.26 9.45
CA ILE A 50 2.99 1.13 9.92
C ILE A 50 3.83 0.58 8.78
N GLU A 51 5.04 0.15 9.10
CA GLU A 51 5.88 -0.63 8.21
C GLU A 51 6.48 -1.79 8.99
N ARG A 52 6.72 -2.91 8.30
CA ARG A 52 7.50 -4.01 8.85
C ARG A 52 8.22 -4.77 7.76
N THR A 53 9.46 -5.13 8.04
CA THR A 53 10.28 -5.96 7.17
C THR A 53 10.52 -7.31 7.82
N TYR A 54 10.24 -8.37 7.06
CA TYR A 54 10.46 -9.76 7.42
C TYR A 54 11.61 -10.28 6.57
N VAL A 55 12.60 -10.89 7.20
CA VAL A 55 13.75 -11.48 6.52
C VAL A 55 13.95 -12.91 6.96
N ARG A 56 14.15 -13.80 5.99
CA ARG A 56 14.50 -15.19 6.22
C ARG A 56 15.54 -15.64 5.21
N THR A 57 16.49 -16.45 5.65
CA THR A 57 17.34 -17.23 4.75
C THR A 57 16.68 -18.59 4.53
N THR A 58 16.34 -18.91 3.28
CA THR A 58 15.76 -20.21 2.94
C THR A 58 16.81 -21.32 3.00
N GLY A 59 16.39 -22.59 3.05
CA GLY A 59 17.31 -23.73 3.21
C GLY A 59 18.33 -23.88 2.08
N ASP A 60 18.09 -23.27 0.92
CA ASP A 60 19.01 -23.13 -0.21
C ASP A 60 20.02 -21.96 -0.06
N GLY A 61 20.07 -21.32 1.11
CA GLY A 61 20.97 -20.21 1.43
C GLY A 61 20.55 -18.85 0.87
N ARG A 62 19.41 -18.75 0.18
CA ARG A 62 18.97 -17.49 -0.43
C ARG A 62 18.23 -16.60 0.58
N LEU A 63 18.47 -15.30 0.50
CA LEU A 63 17.73 -14.33 1.29
C LEU A 63 16.35 -14.08 0.67
N THR A 64 15.32 -14.10 1.50
CA THR A 64 13.99 -13.60 1.18
C THR A 64 13.66 -12.45 2.13
N GLN A 65 13.33 -11.30 1.56
CA GLN A 65 12.90 -10.11 2.26
C GLN A 65 11.48 -9.76 1.79
N LEU A 66 10.60 -9.47 2.74
CA LEU A 66 9.26 -8.97 2.52
C LEU A 66 9.05 -7.74 3.38
N THR A 67 8.77 -6.58 2.78
CA THR A 67 8.44 -5.36 3.51
C THR A 67 7.00 -4.98 3.22
N VAL A 68 6.22 -4.72 4.26
CA VAL A 68 4.82 -4.28 4.14
C VAL A 68 4.68 -2.93 4.81
N TYR A 69 4.13 -1.98 4.08
CA TYR A 69 3.81 -0.63 4.54
C TYR A 69 2.32 -0.38 4.36
N VAL A 70 1.69 0.18 5.40
CA VAL A 70 0.27 0.54 5.40
C VAL A 70 0.11 1.94 5.95
N ALA A 71 -0.65 2.76 5.25
CA ALA A 71 -1.03 4.09 5.67
C ALA A 71 -2.54 4.28 5.57
N TYR A 72 -3.13 4.95 6.56
CA TYR A 72 -4.56 5.22 6.62
C TYR A 72 -4.84 6.71 6.76
N TRP A 73 -5.89 7.17 6.09
CA TRP A 73 -6.43 8.52 6.25
C TRP A 73 -7.91 8.43 6.58
N SER A 74 -8.29 9.09 7.68
CA SER A 74 -9.69 9.29 8.02
C SER A 74 -10.41 10.11 6.93
N PRO A 75 -11.75 10.02 6.85
CA PRO A 75 -12.52 10.81 5.89
C PRO A 75 -12.18 12.30 5.94
N GLY A 76 -11.80 12.86 4.77
CA GLY A 76 -11.45 14.28 4.62
C GLY A 76 -10.07 14.68 5.15
N GLN A 77 -9.26 13.74 5.69
CA GLN A 77 -7.95 14.05 6.24
C GLN A 77 -6.94 14.45 5.16
N ALA A 78 -6.97 13.83 3.99
CA ALA A 78 -6.14 14.20 2.84
C ALA A 78 -6.98 14.17 1.57
N SER A 79 -6.57 14.89 0.53
CA SER A 79 -7.14 14.70 -0.80
C SER A 79 -6.60 13.42 -1.44
N VAL A 80 -7.39 12.79 -2.30
CA VAL A 80 -6.97 11.63 -3.11
C VAL A 80 -5.71 11.96 -3.91
N SER A 81 -5.65 13.16 -4.49
CA SER A 81 -4.49 13.63 -5.26
C SER A 81 -3.22 13.73 -4.43
N ARG A 82 -3.31 14.14 -3.16
CA ARG A 82 -2.15 14.21 -2.26
C ARG A 82 -1.65 12.81 -1.90
N VAL A 83 -2.54 11.86 -1.62
CA VAL A 83 -2.13 10.47 -1.35
C VAL A 83 -1.50 9.86 -2.61
N ALA A 84 -2.10 10.10 -3.78
CA ALA A 84 -1.61 9.65 -5.06
C ALA A 84 -0.25 10.23 -5.47
N SER A 85 0.15 11.40 -4.97
CA SER A 85 1.49 11.96 -5.25
C SER A 85 2.62 11.30 -4.46
N HIS A 86 2.31 10.35 -3.57
CA HIS A 86 3.27 9.62 -2.73
C HIS A 86 3.33 8.12 -3.07
N THR A 87 3.26 7.79 -4.36
CA THR A 87 3.52 6.42 -4.84
C THR A 87 5.02 6.10 -4.82
N PRO A 88 5.41 4.80 -4.86
CA PRO A 88 6.80 4.39 -5.01
C PRO A 88 7.50 5.07 -6.19
N ASP A 89 6.79 5.25 -7.31
CA ASP A 89 7.28 5.91 -8.51
C ASP A 89 7.75 7.34 -8.27
N ALA A 90 7.09 8.08 -7.36
CA ALA A 90 7.42 9.46 -7.04
C ALA A 90 8.56 9.57 -6.01
N CYS A 91 8.58 8.68 -5.01
CA CYS A 91 9.48 8.84 -3.86
C CYS A 91 10.79 8.05 -3.99
N TRP A 92 10.78 6.87 -4.61
CA TRP A 92 11.91 5.95 -4.57
C TRP A 92 13.08 6.37 -5.48
N PRO A 93 12.86 6.93 -6.68
CA PRO A 93 13.95 7.51 -7.47
C PRO A 93 14.72 8.60 -6.74
N GLY A 94 14.03 9.48 -6.00
CA GLY A 94 14.65 10.50 -5.17
C GLY A 94 15.49 9.93 -4.00
N ALA A 95 15.21 8.69 -3.59
CA ALA A 95 15.99 7.94 -2.60
C ALA A 95 17.12 7.10 -3.22
N GLY A 96 17.39 7.25 -4.52
CA GLY A 96 18.47 6.57 -5.23
C GLY A 96 18.10 5.19 -5.80
N TRP A 97 16.82 4.81 -5.78
CA TRP A 97 16.37 3.54 -6.36
C TRP A 97 16.13 3.70 -7.86
N VAL A 98 16.53 2.71 -8.65
CA VAL A 98 16.45 2.78 -10.11
C VAL A 98 15.26 1.95 -10.62
N PRO A 99 14.26 2.56 -11.27
CA PRO A 99 13.14 1.80 -11.84
C PRO A 99 13.62 0.87 -12.96
N LYS A 100 12.95 -0.27 -13.10
CA LYS A 100 13.17 -1.27 -14.14
C LYS A 100 11.84 -1.56 -14.83
N ALA A 101 11.91 -1.79 -16.14
CA ALA A 101 10.75 -2.19 -16.91
C ALA A 101 10.20 -3.52 -16.38
N VAL A 102 8.88 -3.61 -16.31
CA VAL A 102 8.13 -4.84 -16.06
C VAL A 102 7.26 -5.12 -17.28
N TYR A 103 6.97 -6.39 -17.55
CA TYR A 103 6.05 -6.76 -18.63
C TYR A 103 4.59 -6.45 -18.27
N GLU A 104 4.26 -6.61 -16.99
CA GLU A 104 2.91 -6.39 -16.45
C GLU A 104 3.00 -5.33 -15.34
N GLU A 105 2.48 -4.14 -15.63
CA GLU A 105 2.39 -3.03 -14.66
C GLU A 105 1.21 -3.19 -13.69
N GLN A 106 0.30 -4.12 -13.98
CA GLN A 106 -0.76 -4.57 -13.08
C GLN A 106 -0.69 -6.08 -12.95
N GLU A 107 -0.46 -6.56 -11.73
CA GLU A 107 -0.46 -7.99 -11.39
C GLU A 107 -1.67 -8.27 -10.50
N VAL A 108 -2.28 -9.45 -10.61
CA VAL A 108 -3.34 -9.89 -9.69
C VAL A 108 -2.74 -10.90 -8.73
N PRO A 109 -2.35 -10.50 -7.51
CA PRO A 109 -1.77 -11.41 -6.54
C PRO A 109 -2.72 -12.55 -6.21
N GLN A 110 -2.34 -13.77 -6.57
CA GLN A 110 -3.13 -14.95 -6.29
C GLN A 110 -2.80 -15.47 -4.89
N LEU A 111 -3.82 -15.58 -4.03
CA LEU A 111 -3.74 -16.20 -2.72
C LEU A 111 -4.95 -17.15 -2.53
N PRO A 112 -4.74 -18.42 -2.12
CA PRO A 112 -5.83 -19.35 -1.91
C PRO A 112 -6.87 -18.80 -0.92
N GLY A 113 -8.14 -18.80 -1.29
CA GLY A 113 -9.24 -18.37 -0.39
C GLY A 113 -9.33 -16.87 -0.12
N ILE A 114 -8.49 -16.03 -0.72
CA ILE A 114 -8.53 -14.56 -0.57
C ILE A 114 -8.66 -13.94 -1.96
N THR A 115 -9.74 -13.18 -2.17
CA THR A 115 -9.89 -12.36 -3.37
C THR A 115 -9.23 -11.02 -3.13
N ILE A 116 -8.22 -10.70 -3.96
CA ILE A 116 -7.45 -9.46 -3.86
C ILE A 116 -7.63 -8.71 -5.17
N PHE A 117 -7.84 -7.40 -5.08
CA PHE A 117 -7.88 -6.55 -6.26
C PHE A 117 -6.52 -6.52 -6.99
N PRO A 118 -6.49 -6.27 -8.31
CA PRO A 118 -5.24 -6.05 -9.02
C PRO A 118 -4.38 -4.97 -8.34
N ALA A 119 -3.09 -5.25 -8.22
CA ALA A 119 -2.09 -4.35 -7.67
C ALA A 119 -1.38 -3.61 -8.79
N GLU A 120 -0.99 -2.37 -8.55
CA GLU A 120 0.06 -1.74 -9.36
C GLU A 120 1.38 -2.44 -9.05
N HIS A 121 2.05 -2.94 -10.08
CA HIS A 121 3.32 -3.66 -9.98
C HIS A 121 4.46 -2.83 -10.59
N ARG A 122 5.56 -2.72 -9.84
CA ARG A 122 6.79 -2.07 -10.26
C ARG A 122 7.99 -2.94 -9.88
N LEU A 123 9.09 -2.76 -10.61
CA LEU A 123 10.37 -3.35 -10.26
C LEU A 123 11.40 -2.23 -10.10
N PHE A 124 12.11 -2.23 -8.99
CA PHE A 124 13.22 -1.32 -8.73
C PHE A 124 14.50 -2.09 -8.47
N LYS A 125 15.63 -1.42 -8.65
CA LYS A 125 16.93 -1.82 -8.10
C LYS A 125 17.24 -0.86 -6.95
N ASN A 126 17.45 -1.39 -5.74
CA ASN A 126 17.83 -0.56 -4.60
C ASN A 126 19.29 -0.06 -4.76
N VAL A 127 19.73 0.79 -3.82
CA VAL A 127 21.09 1.38 -3.84
C VAL A 127 22.22 0.35 -3.76
N GLU A 128 21.96 -0.81 -3.16
CA GLU A 128 22.92 -1.94 -3.05
C GLU A 128 22.90 -2.84 -4.29
N GLY A 129 21.93 -2.63 -5.18
CA GLY A 129 21.81 -3.34 -6.44
C GLY A 129 20.90 -4.56 -6.45
N PHE A 130 20.15 -4.80 -5.38
CA PHE A 130 19.18 -5.89 -5.32
C PHE A 130 17.85 -5.51 -5.98
N PRO A 131 17.19 -6.45 -6.68
CA PRO A 131 15.87 -6.23 -7.22
C PRO A 131 14.85 -6.10 -6.08
N GLN A 132 13.83 -5.28 -6.30
CA GLN A 132 12.71 -5.07 -5.40
C GLN A 132 11.44 -5.00 -6.23
N HIS A 133 10.66 -6.08 -6.21
CA HIS A 133 9.29 -6.10 -6.68
C HIS A 133 8.43 -5.30 -5.71
N VAL A 134 7.52 -4.49 -6.23
CA VAL A 134 6.64 -3.63 -5.44
C VAL A 134 5.23 -3.80 -5.97
N TRP A 135 4.32 -4.17 -5.08
CA TRP A 135 2.89 -4.20 -5.29
C TRP A 135 2.24 -3.17 -4.39
N PHE A 136 1.39 -2.31 -4.94
CA PHE A 136 0.68 -1.35 -4.12
C PHE A 136 -0.77 -1.14 -4.54
N TRP A 137 -1.57 -0.75 -3.56
CA TRP A 137 -2.98 -0.44 -3.69
C TRP A 137 -3.26 0.90 -3.01
N HIS A 138 -4.03 1.73 -3.69
CA HIS A 138 -4.66 2.90 -3.09
C HIS A 138 -6.16 2.68 -3.08
N ILE A 139 -6.76 2.62 -1.90
CA ILE A 139 -8.16 2.30 -1.68
C ILE A 139 -8.85 3.55 -1.17
N TYR A 140 -9.98 3.90 -1.78
CA TYR A 140 -10.79 5.06 -1.43
C TYR A 140 -12.25 4.64 -1.23
N ASP A 141 -12.80 4.86 -0.03
CA ASP A 141 -14.18 4.45 0.34
C ASP A 141 -14.48 2.99 -0.07
N GLY A 142 -13.51 2.09 0.20
CA GLY A 142 -13.59 0.66 -0.10
C GLY A 142 -13.40 0.27 -1.58
N ARG A 143 -12.88 1.16 -2.44
CA ARG A 143 -12.62 0.88 -3.85
C ARG A 143 -11.16 1.13 -4.20
N VAL A 144 -10.51 0.18 -4.86
CA VAL A 144 -9.16 0.38 -5.40
C VAL A 144 -9.19 1.41 -6.53
N ILE A 145 -8.33 2.43 -6.41
CA ILE A 145 -8.03 3.40 -7.45
C ILE A 145 -7.02 2.75 -8.40
N ASN A 146 -7.41 2.57 -9.65
CA ASN A 146 -6.54 2.08 -10.71
C ASN A 146 -5.83 3.26 -11.38
N TYR A 147 -4.50 3.25 -11.38
CA TYR A 147 -3.69 4.30 -12.00
C TYR A 147 -3.41 3.90 -13.44
N ARG A 148 -4.36 4.16 -14.35
CA ARG A 148 -4.16 3.87 -15.77
C ARG A 148 -2.98 4.62 -16.41
N ASP A 149 -2.42 5.62 -15.74
CA ASP A 149 -1.19 6.31 -16.12
C ASP A 149 -0.57 7.01 -14.89
N PRO A 150 0.60 6.55 -14.38
CA PRO A 150 1.28 7.14 -13.21
C PRO A 150 1.88 8.53 -13.46
N TYR A 151 1.91 9.03 -14.70
CA TYR A 151 2.45 10.36 -15.07
C TYR A 151 1.39 11.37 -15.53
N SER A 152 0.12 10.99 -15.54
CA SER A 152 -0.95 11.82 -16.06
C SER A 152 -1.49 12.80 -15.02
N ILE A 153 -0.98 14.05 -15.04
CA ILE A 153 -1.62 15.21 -14.39
C ILE A 153 -3.14 15.25 -14.72
N PRO A 154 -3.62 14.96 -15.95
CA PRO A 154 -5.05 14.84 -16.25
C PRO A 154 -5.77 13.72 -15.47
N ALA A 155 -5.13 12.57 -15.23
CA ALA A 155 -5.69 11.48 -14.43
C ALA A 155 -5.81 11.89 -12.95
N LEU A 156 -4.83 12.63 -12.41
CA LEU A 156 -4.92 13.23 -11.07
C LEU A 156 -6.04 14.28 -10.98
N PHE A 157 -6.24 15.09 -12.03
CA PHE A 157 -7.37 16.02 -12.14
C PHE A 157 -8.72 15.30 -12.27
N HIS A 158 -8.81 14.21 -13.03
CA HIS A 158 -10.00 13.37 -13.09
C HIS A 158 -10.31 12.72 -11.75
N LEU A 159 -9.30 12.24 -11.01
CA LEU A 159 -9.47 11.73 -9.65
C LEU A 159 -9.96 12.84 -8.70
N ALA A 160 -9.42 14.05 -8.81
CA ALA A 160 -9.87 15.21 -8.05
C ALA A 160 -11.31 15.62 -8.41
N LEU A 161 -11.72 15.55 -9.69
CA LEU A 161 -13.10 15.83 -10.12
C LEU A 161 -14.09 14.73 -9.70
N GLN A 162 -13.69 13.46 -9.82
CA GLN A 162 -14.53 12.30 -9.52
C GLN A 162 -14.72 12.08 -8.03
N TYR A 163 -13.68 12.33 -7.21
CA TYR A 163 -13.70 12.03 -5.78
C TYR A 163 -13.62 13.28 -4.88
N GLY A 164 -13.14 14.42 -5.40
CA GLY A 164 -12.89 15.63 -4.59
C GLY A 164 -14.11 16.51 -4.30
N PHE A 165 -15.22 16.39 -5.03
CA PHE A 165 -16.33 17.35 -4.89
C PHE A 165 -17.48 16.93 -3.96
N ARG A 166 -17.68 15.64 -3.63
CA ARG A 166 -18.93 15.22 -2.95
C ARG A 166 -18.86 14.09 -1.93
N ARG A 167 -17.75 13.38 -1.73
CA ARG A 167 -17.72 12.24 -0.79
C ARG A 167 -16.44 12.30 0.04
N GLN A 168 -16.55 12.50 1.35
CA GLN A 168 -15.43 12.32 2.26
C GLN A 168 -15.32 10.81 2.52
N GLY A 169 -14.44 10.13 1.79
CA GLY A 169 -14.10 8.72 2.00
C GLY A 169 -12.82 8.59 2.83
N ASP A 170 -12.71 7.52 3.60
CA ASP A 170 -11.42 7.11 4.13
C ASP A 170 -10.53 6.56 3.02
N GLN A 171 -9.22 6.58 3.27
CA GLN A 171 -8.22 6.13 2.32
C GLN A 171 -7.28 5.14 2.99
N LEU A 172 -6.94 4.06 2.29
CA LEU A 172 -5.93 3.10 2.70
C LEU A 172 -4.90 2.98 1.57
N PHE A 173 -3.63 3.12 1.91
CA PHE A 173 -2.53 2.83 1.00
C PHE A 173 -1.76 1.62 1.54
N VAL A 174 -1.67 0.57 0.74
CA VAL A 174 -0.94 -0.65 1.08
C VAL A 174 0.18 -0.81 0.07
N ARG A 175 1.40 -1.07 0.54
CA ARG A 175 2.54 -1.41 -0.29
C ARG A 175 3.20 -2.66 0.27
N VAL A 176 3.41 -3.63 -0.61
CA VAL A 176 4.21 -4.82 -0.34
C VAL A 176 5.41 -4.77 -1.27
N SER A 177 6.61 -4.93 -0.74
CA SER A 177 7.82 -5.04 -1.55
C SER A 177 8.67 -6.24 -1.15
N SER A 178 9.33 -6.84 -2.12
CA SER A 178 10.17 -8.01 -1.87
C SER A 178 11.33 -8.10 -2.86
N ASN A 179 12.43 -8.71 -2.42
CA ASN A 179 13.51 -9.10 -3.31
C ASN A 179 13.19 -10.34 -4.17
N ARG A 180 12.00 -10.93 -4.01
CA ARG A 180 11.50 -12.07 -4.79
C ARG A 180 10.21 -11.72 -5.53
N PRO A 181 9.91 -12.37 -6.67
CA PRO A 181 8.64 -12.20 -7.36
C PRO A 181 7.48 -12.81 -6.57
N TRP A 182 6.24 -12.39 -6.88
CA TRP A 182 5.04 -12.80 -6.13
C TRP A 182 4.89 -14.33 -6.01
N ARG A 183 5.14 -15.05 -7.11
CA ARG A 183 5.07 -16.52 -7.17
C ARG A 183 5.92 -17.24 -6.11
N ASP A 184 7.05 -16.64 -5.72
CA ASP A 184 7.96 -17.21 -4.72
C ASP A 184 7.44 -16.94 -3.28
N LEU A 185 6.50 -16.00 -3.12
CA LEU A 185 5.96 -15.51 -1.85
C LEU A 185 4.54 -16.02 -1.57
N ALA A 186 3.74 -16.29 -2.62
CA ALA A 186 2.31 -16.58 -2.51
C ALA A 186 1.99 -17.79 -1.62
N ALA A 187 2.90 -18.75 -1.50
CA ALA A 187 2.72 -19.94 -0.67
C ALA A 187 3.16 -19.73 0.79
N GLU A 188 3.74 -18.59 1.14
CA GLU A 188 4.25 -18.34 2.49
C GLU A 188 3.09 -18.12 3.49
N PRO A 189 3.07 -18.84 4.63
CA PRO A 189 2.06 -18.65 5.67
C PRO A 189 1.99 -17.20 6.16
N LEU A 190 3.14 -16.55 6.27
CA LEU A 190 3.25 -15.13 6.64
C LEU A 190 2.51 -14.23 5.65
N VAL A 191 2.66 -14.47 4.35
CA VAL A 191 1.99 -13.67 3.31
C VAL A 191 0.48 -13.90 3.40
N HIS A 192 0.05 -15.14 3.58
CA HIS A 192 -1.36 -15.47 3.74
C HIS A 192 -1.98 -14.79 4.99
N GLU A 193 -1.29 -14.80 6.13
CA GLU A 193 -1.74 -14.12 7.35
C GLU A 193 -1.86 -12.61 7.16
N ILE A 194 -0.83 -11.97 6.59
CA ILE A 194 -0.82 -10.52 6.31
C ILE A 194 -2.00 -10.15 5.40
N PHE A 195 -2.21 -10.88 4.31
CA PHE A 195 -3.29 -10.57 3.37
C PHE A 195 -4.68 -10.89 3.92
N THR A 196 -4.80 -11.90 4.79
CA THR A 196 -6.04 -12.14 5.54
C THR A 196 -6.38 -10.94 6.43
N ASN A 197 -5.38 -10.36 7.10
CA ASN A 197 -5.59 -9.18 7.94
C ASN A 197 -5.86 -7.92 7.10
N LEU A 198 -5.15 -7.74 5.99
CA LEU A 198 -5.39 -6.63 5.05
C LEU A 198 -6.80 -6.68 4.45
N ALA A 199 -7.32 -7.88 4.16
CA ALA A 199 -8.67 -8.04 3.65
C ALA A 199 -9.75 -7.54 4.61
N ARG A 200 -9.52 -7.67 5.93
CA ARG A 200 -10.44 -7.15 6.96
C ARG A 200 -10.49 -5.62 7.01
N VAL A 201 -9.45 -4.94 6.51
CA VAL A 201 -9.37 -3.47 6.52
C VAL A 201 -9.62 -2.84 5.14
N GLY A 202 -10.00 -3.66 4.15
CA GLY A 202 -10.59 -3.18 2.90
C GLY A 202 -9.80 -3.47 1.62
N LEU A 203 -8.72 -4.26 1.69
CA LEU A 203 -8.07 -4.84 0.51
C LEU A 203 -8.84 -6.05 -0.03
#